data_AF-A0A7S4CNQ2-F1
#
_entry.id   AF-A0A7S4CNQ2-F1
#
_cell.length_a   1.000
_cell.length_b   1.000
_cell.length_c   1.000
_cell.angle_alpha   90.00
_cell.angle_beta   90.00
_cell.angle_gamma   90.00
#
_symmetry.space_group_name_H-M   'P 1'
#
loop_
_entity.id
_entity.type
_entity.pdbx_description
1 polymer ?
#
loop_
_entity_poly.entity_id
_entity_poly.type
_entity_poly.pdbx_seq_one_letter_code
_entity_poly.pdbx_strand_id
1 'polypeptide(L)'
;WREICDVAMRFTSQAHGMFFVLFIFIGSFFLMSVVIGVLLNSFSEQKHLAEGSKFLTESQQSYLKAAKVLAQMKPMKTVITDADNANWLRRQLIRLVEWPKFDSLVMLCIVVNVVLLSMNHYHQPNGLAQFLSFSNAALTILFALEAAVKIIAMRPTFYWQCPWN
;
A
#
# COMPACT_ATOMS: atom_id res chain seq x y z
N TRP A 1 -33.02 14.45 -20.18
CA TRP A 1 -33.27 13.09 -20.73
C TRP A 1 -34.66 12.56 -20.39
N ARG A 2 -35.05 12.46 -19.10
CA ARG A 2 -36.39 11.96 -18.71
C ARG A 2 -37.54 12.74 -19.34
N GLU A 3 -37.51 14.08 -19.28
CA GLU A 3 -38.56 14.91 -19.89
C GLU A 3 -38.66 14.76 -21.42
N ILE A 4 -37.53 14.56 -22.11
CA ILE A 4 -37.50 14.37 -23.57
C ILE A 4 -38.06 13.00 -23.95
N CYS A 5 -37.75 11.95 -23.16
CA CYS A 5 -38.35 10.63 -23.33
C CYS A 5 -39.86 10.62 -23.05
N ASP A 6 -40.29 11.31 -21.98
CA ASP A 6 -41.70 11.38 -21.61
C ASP A 6 -42.53 12.12 -22.66
N VAL A 7 -41.99 13.20 -23.22
CA VAL A 7 -42.62 13.90 -24.35
C VAL A 7 -42.64 13.01 -25.60
N ALA A 8 -41.53 12.37 -25.96
CA ALA A 8 -41.45 11.52 -27.16
C ALA A 8 -42.37 10.28 -27.09
N MET A 9 -42.51 9.65 -25.92
CA MET A 9 -43.41 8.50 -25.72
C MET A 9 -44.90 8.88 -25.72
N ARG A 10 -45.24 10.14 -25.43
CA ARG A 10 -46.63 10.61 -25.44
C ARG A 10 -47.17 10.87 -26.85
N PHE A 11 -46.30 11.15 -27.83
CA PHE A 11 -46.72 11.51 -29.20
C PHE A 11 -46.56 10.38 -30.23
N THR A 12 -45.88 9.28 -29.90
CA THR A 12 -45.52 8.24 -30.87
C THR A 12 -45.67 6.82 -30.28
N SER A 13 -46.03 5.83 -31.11
CA SER A 13 -46.25 4.43 -30.69
C SER A 13 -45.06 3.82 -29.92
N GLN A 14 -45.33 2.85 -29.04
CA GLN A 14 -44.36 2.19 -28.17
C GLN A 14 -43.09 1.68 -28.90
N ALA A 15 -43.22 1.30 -30.18
CA ALA A 15 -42.11 0.88 -31.03
C ALA A 15 -41.06 1.98 -31.28
N HIS A 16 -41.47 3.24 -31.40
CA HIS A 16 -40.56 4.35 -31.64
C HIS A 16 -39.78 4.75 -30.38
N GLY A 17 -40.36 4.53 -29.20
CA GLY A 17 -39.66 4.66 -27.91
C GLY A 17 -38.51 3.66 -27.79
N MET A 18 -38.76 2.39 -28.15
CA MET A 18 -37.70 1.36 -28.20
C MET A 18 -36.59 1.71 -29.20
N PHE A 19 -36.94 2.22 -30.38
CA PHE A 19 -35.96 2.70 -31.36
C PHE A 19 -35.08 3.82 -30.79
N PHE A 20 -35.67 4.82 -30.12
CA PHE A 20 -34.94 5.96 -29.57
C PHE A 20 -33.99 5.55 -28.43
N VAL A 21 -34.42 4.63 -27.56
CA VAL A 21 -33.57 4.07 -26.49
C VAL A 21 -32.39 3.30 -27.07
N LEU A 22 -32.61 2.44 -28.06
CA LEU A 22 -31.54 1.69 -28.72
C LEU A 22 -30.58 2.62 -29.46
N PHE A 23 -31.10 3.61 -30.17
CA PHE A 23 -30.30 4.61 -30.89
C PHE A 23 -29.39 5.39 -29.94
N ILE A 24 -29.90 5.81 -28.77
CA ILE A 24 -29.09 6.58 -27.81
C ILE A 24 -28.11 5.71 -27.04
N PHE A 25 -28.47 4.46 -26.75
CA PHE A 25 -27.53 3.50 -26.16
C PHE A 25 -26.36 3.23 -27.11
N ILE A 26 -26.65 2.84 -28.36
CA ILE A 26 -25.64 2.55 -29.39
C ILE A 26 -24.84 3.81 -29.73
N GLY A 27 -25.52 4.95 -29.90
CA GLY A 27 -24.91 6.23 -30.22
C GLY A 27 -23.99 6.73 -29.12
N SER A 28 -24.42 6.66 -27.86
CA SER A 28 -23.58 7.09 -26.73
C SER A 28 -22.36 6.20 -26.55
N PHE A 29 -22.52 4.88 -26.72
CA PHE A 29 -21.40 3.94 -26.67
C PHE A 29 -20.37 4.23 -27.77
N PHE A 30 -20.84 4.46 -29.00
CA PHE A 30 -19.97 4.74 -30.13
C PHE A 30 -19.27 6.10 -29.99
N LEU A 31 -20.01 7.16 -29.62
CA LEU A 31 -19.46 8.49 -29.40
C LEU A 31 -18.40 8.48 -28.29
N MET A 32 -18.66 7.84 -27.16
CA MET A 32 -17.67 7.72 -26.08
C MET A 32 -16.44 6.92 -26.52
N SER A 33 -16.63 5.82 -27.25
CA SER A 33 -15.52 5.00 -27.73
C SER A 33 -14.61 5.76 -28.70
N VAL A 34 -15.19 6.56 -29.60
CA VAL A 34 -14.43 7.42 -30.53
C VAL A 34 -13.69 8.53 -29.79
N VAL A 35 -14.34 9.20 -28.84
CA VAL A 35 -13.71 10.27 -28.05
C VAL A 35 -12.53 9.73 -27.24
N ILE A 36 -12.71 8.59 -26.55
CA ILE A 36 -11.63 7.94 -25.80
C ILE A 36 -10.50 7.53 -26.73
N GLY A 37 -10.81 6.97 -27.91
CA GLY A 37 -9.80 6.59 -28.90
C GLY A 37 -8.94 7.78 -29.35
N VAL A 38 -9.56 8.90 -29.71
CA VAL A 38 -8.85 10.12 -30.14
C VAL A 38 -8.05 10.73 -28.99
N LEU A 39 -8.62 10.80 -27.79
CA LEU A 39 -7.92 11.31 -26.61
C LEU A 39 -6.69 10.46 -26.28
N LEU A 40 -6.83 9.13 -26.24
CA LEU A 40 -5.72 8.23 -25.98
C LEU A 40 -4.63 8.34 -27.05
N ASN A 41 -5.01 8.46 -28.32
CA ASN A 41 -4.03 8.65 -29.39
C ASN A 41 -3.26 9.96 -29.22
N SER A 42 -3.97 11.05 -28.91
CA SER A 42 -3.37 12.36 -28.64
C SER A 42 -2.43 12.34 -27.42
N PHE A 43 -2.85 11.72 -26.31
CA PHE A 43 -2.00 11.56 -25.13
C PHE A 43 -0.80 10.64 -25.38
N SER A 44 -0.96 9.60 -26.19
CA SER A 44 0.12 8.69 -26.57
C SER A 44 1.17 9.39 -27.42
N GLU A 45 0.73 10.18 -28.41
CA GLU A 45 1.60 10.99 -29.25
C GLU A 45 2.34 12.05 -28.42
N GLN A 46 1.63 12.76 -27.54
CA GLN A 46 2.24 13.69 -26.61
C GLN A 46 3.26 13.01 -25.69
N LYS A 47 2.99 11.79 -25.21
CA LYS A 47 3.93 11.01 -24.38
C LYS A 47 5.19 10.60 -25.13
N HIS A 48 5.06 10.18 -26.39
CA HIS A 48 6.19 9.77 -27.22
C HIS A 48 7.11 10.95 -27.58
N LEU A 49 6.52 12.11 -27.88
CA LEU A 49 7.25 13.37 -28.13
C LEU A 49 7.83 14.00 -26.85
N ALA A 50 7.45 13.51 -25.67
CA ALA A 50 7.77 14.06 -24.37
C ALA A 50 8.81 13.27 -23.55
N GLU A 51 9.33 12.16 -24.10
CA GLU A 51 10.08 11.14 -23.35
C GLU A 51 9.39 10.72 -22.03
N GLY A 52 8.06 10.81 -21.98
CA GLY A 52 7.27 10.52 -20.77
C GLY A 52 7.44 11.50 -19.60
N SER A 53 8.17 12.60 -19.76
CA SER A 53 8.45 13.59 -18.68
C SER A 53 7.85 14.97 -18.89
N LYS A 54 7.29 15.31 -20.05
CA LYS A 54 6.77 16.66 -20.36
C LYS A 54 5.59 17.13 -19.50
N PHE A 55 4.94 16.23 -18.76
CA PHE A 55 3.87 16.58 -17.81
C PHE A 55 4.37 16.84 -16.38
N LEU A 56 5.67 16.64 -16.14
CA LEU A 56 6.26 16.76 -14.81
C LEU A 56 7.17 17.99 -14.79
N THR A 57 7.20 18.69 -13.67
CA THR A 57 8.22 19.72 -13.46
C THR A 57 9.60 19.07 -13.34
N GLU A 58 10.66 19.80 -13.64
CA GLU A 58 12.04 19.29 -13.53
C GLU A 58 12.36 18.75 -12.12
N SER A 59 11.83 19.40 -11.09
CA SER A 59 11.96 18.92 -9.70
C SER A 59 11.30 17.56 -9.51
N GLN A 60 10.05 17.38 -9.96
CA GLN A 60 9.34 16.10 -9.91
C GLN A 60 10.05 15.01 -10.70
N GLN A 61 10.63 15.33 -11.86
CA GLN A 61 11.39 14.39 -12.65
C GLN A 61 12.63 13.90 -11.90
N SER A 62 13.34 14.80 -11.19
CA SER A 62 14.48 14.43 -10.35
C SER A 62 14.08 13.50 -9.20
N TYR A 63 12.99 13.79 -8.50
CA TYR A 63 12.45 12.90 -7.45
C TYR A 63 12.06 11.52 -7.99
N LEU A 64 11.43 11.45 -9.17
CA LEU A 64 11.06 10.17 -9.77
C LEU A 64 12.28 9.38 -10.26
N LYS A 65 13.31 10.06 -10.77
CA LYS A 65 14.59 9.42 -11.12
C LYS A 65 15.26 8.84 -9.86
N ALA A 66 15.33 9.62 -8.78
CA ALA A 66 15.85 9.16 -7.49
C ALA A 66 15.04 7.97 -6.95
N ALA A 67 13.71 8.04 -6.97
CA ALA A 67 12.84 6.95 -6.52
C ALA A 67 13.03 5.67 -7.36
N LYS A 68 13.16 5.78 -8.69
CA LYS A 68 13.47 4.64 -9.57
C LYS A 68 14.83 4.01 -9.24
N VAL A 69 15.84 4.84 -8.98
CA VAL A 69 17.18 4.36 -8.59
C VAL A 69 17.10 3.63 -7.24
N LEU A 70 16.41 4.20 -6.25
CA LEU A 70 16.20 3.57 -4.94
C LEU A 70 15.47 2.23 -5.04
N ALA A 71 14.48 2.12 -5.93
CA ALA A 71 13.76 0.87 -6.18
C ALA A 71 14.60 -0.21 -6.89
N GLN A 72 15.58 0.20 -7.71
CA GLN A 72 16.48 -0.70 -8.42
C GLN A 72 17.75 -1.04 -7.65
N MET A 73 18.06 -0.32 -6.57
CA MET A 73 19.18 -0.62 -5.69
C MET A 73 18.93 -1.96 -4.98
N LYS A 74 19.91 -2.86 -5.05
CA LYS A 74 19.86 -4.13 -4.31
C LYS A 74 19.86 -3.83 -2.80
N PRO A 75 19.03 -4.53 -2.01
CA PRO A 75 19.02 -4.32 -0.56
C PRO A 75 20.41 -4.58 -0.01
N MET A 76 20.91 -3.64 0.81
CA MET A 76 22.19 -3.82 1.50
C MET A 76 22.05 -5.06 2.39
N LYS A 77 22.82 -6.11 2.10
CA LYS A 77 22.89 -7.28 2.98
C LYS A 77 23.50 -6.82 4.28
N THR A 78 22.75 -6.92 5.37
CA THR A 78 23.26 -6.70 6.73
C THR A 78 24.24 -7.82 7.06
N VAL A 79 25.50 -7.67 6.62
CA VAL A 79 26.55 -8.63 6.96
C VAL A 79 26.89 -8.43 8.42
N ILE A 80 26.37 -9.31 9.30
CA ILE A 80 26.82 -9.42 10.68
C ILE A 80 28.17 -10.16 10.66
N THR A 81 29.22 -9.49 10.15
CA THR A 81 30.54 -10.09 9.92
C THR A 81 31.33 -10.39 11.21
N ASP A 82 30.82 -9.98 12.37
CA ASP A 82 31.50 -10.06 13.67
C ASP A 82 30.92 -11.12 14.63
N ALA A 83 30.30 -12.18 14.11
CA ALA A 83 29.80 -13.27 14.97
C ALA A 83 30.94 -13.99 15.72
N ASP A 84 32.17 -13.97 15.20
CA ASP A 84 33.27 -14.77 15.72
C ASP A 84 33.98 -14.19 16.94
N ASN A 85 34.01 -12.87 17.12
CA ASN A 85 34.58 -12.19 18.30
C ASN A 85 33.52 -11.73 19.32
N ALA A 86 32.26 -12.18 19.17
CA ALA A 86 31.16 -11.80 20.04
C ALA A 86 31.02 -12.73 21.27
N ASN A 87 30.67 -12.14 22.42
CA ASN A 87 30.29 -12.88 23.64
C ASN A 87 29.24 -13.96 23.32
N TRP A 88 29.27 -15.09 24.05
CA TRP A 88 28.36 -16.21 23.83
C TRP A 88 26.87 -15.79 23.78
N LEU A 89 26.46 -14.88 24.67
CA LEU A 89 25.10 -14.32 24.69
C LEU A 89 24.74 -13.61 23.38
N ARG A 90 25.64 -12.75 22.87
CA ARG A 90 25.43 -12.02 21.62
C ARG A 90 25.36 -12.96 20.42
N ARG A 91 26.15 -14.04 20.40
CA ARG A 91 26.10 -15.08 19.35
C ARG A 91 24.76 -15.83 19.34
N GLN A 92 24.12 -16.03 20.49
CA GLN A 92 22.77 -16.61 20.54
C GLN A 92 21.71 -15.63 20.05
N LEU A 93 21.81 -14.35 20.44
CA LEU A 93 20.88 -13.31 19.99
C LEU A 93 20.95 -13.07 18.47
N ILE A 94 22.14 -13.08 17.88
CA ILE A 94 22.30 -12.99 16.42
C ILE A 94 21.60 -14.16 15.73
N ARG A 95 21.82 -15.40 16.21
CA ARG A 95 21.15 -16.59 15.68
C ARG A 95 19.62 -16.55 15.81
N LEU A 96 19.12 -15.94 16.88
CA LEU A 96 17.69 -15.75 17.10
C LEU A 96 17.09 -14.73 16.12
N VAL A 97 17.78 -13.59 15.92
CA VAL A 97 17.33 -12.50 15.03
C VAL A 97 17.43 -12.87 13.54
N GLU A 98 18.47 -13.61 13.15
CA GLU A 98 18.62 -14.09 11.77
C GLU A 98 17.61 -15.18 11.39
N TRP A 99 16.87 -15.71 12.37
CA TRP A 99 15.93 -16.79 12.11
C TRP A 99 14.66 -16.26 11.43
N PRO A 100 14.31 -16.71 10.20
CA PRO A 100 13.17 -16.16 9.45
C PRO A 100 11.82 -16.37 10.15
N LYS A 101 11.74 -17.33 11.08
CA LYS A 101 10.55 -17.55 11.92
C LYS A 101 10.37 -16.46 12.97
N PHE A 102 11.44 -15.82 13.42
CA PHE A 102 11.38 -14.71 14.37
C PHE A 102 10.66 -13.52 13.74
N ASP A 103 11.07 -13.11 12.53
CA ASP A 103 10.38 -12.04 11.79
C ASP A 103 8.91 -12.40 11.49
N SER A 104 8.63 -13.65 11.11
CA SER A 104 7.25 -14.09 10.90
C SER A 104 6.39 -14.05 12.18
N LEU A 105 6.99 -14.29 13.35
CA LEU A 105 6.31 -14.17 14.64
C LEU A 105 5.97 -12.71 14.95
N VAL A 106 6.91 -11.80 14.74
CA VAL A 106 6.69 -10.35 14.93
C VAL A 106 5.59 -9.85 14.00
N MET A 107 5.61 -10.27 12.73
CA MET A 107 4.55 -9.95 11.76
C MET A 107 3.18 -10.46 12.21
N LEU A 108 3.09 -11.69 12.74
CA LEU A 108 1.85 -12.22 13.31
C LEU A 108 1.38 -11.38 14.51
N CYS A 109 2.28 -11.00 15.40
CA CYS A 109 1.97 -10.13 16.55
C CYS A 109 1.43 -8.76 16.12
N ILE A 110 1.93 -8.18 15.02
CA ILE A 110 1.40 -6.92 14.45
C ILE A 110 -0.04 -7.12 13.98
N VAL A 111 -0.32 -8.20 13.24
CA VAL A 111 -1.68 -8.50 12.77
C VAL A 111 -2.64 -8.67 13.96
N VAL A 112 -2.23 -9.43 14.98
CA VAL A 112 -3.00 -9.61 16.21
C VAL A 112 -3.25 -8.28 16.90
N ASN A 113 -2.24 -7.39 16.98
CA ASN A 113 -2.39 -6.07 17.58
C ASN A 113 -3.44 -5.22 16.86
N VAL A 114 -3.42 -5.20 15.52
CA VAL A 114 -4.40 -4.46 14.71
C VAL A 114 -5.82 -4.99 14.93
N VAL A 115 -5.99 -6.31 15.05
CA VAL A 115 -7.28 -6.92 15.37
C VAL A 115 -7.73 -6.54 16.79
N LEU A 116 -6.84 -6.56 17.78
CA LEU A 116 -7.20 -6.15 19.14
C LEU A 116 -7.61 -4.67 19.21
N LEU A 117 -6.92 -3.81 18.45
CA LEU A 117 -7.29 -2.39 18.34
C LEU A 117 -8.63 -2.20 17.62
N SER A 118 -8.96 -3.02 16.62
CA SER A 118 -10.23 -2.93 15.89
C SER A 118 -11.44 -3.41 16.70
N MET A 119 -11.24 -4.26 17.70
CA MET A 119 -12.28 -4.72 18.62
C MET A 119 -12.71 -3.65 19.65
N ASN A 120 -11.94 -2.57 19.79
CA ASN A 120 -12.25 -1.48 20.71
C ASN A 120 -13.51 -0.72 20.26
N HIS A 121 -14.52 -0.62 21.12
CA HIS A 121 -15.80 0.05 20.82
C HIS A 121 -16.33 0.87 22.00
N TYR A 122 -17.15 1.87 21.70
CA TYR A 122 -17.78 2.74 22.71
C TYR A 122 -18.85 1.94 23.48
N HIS A 123 -18.83 1.99 24.82
CA HIS A 123 -19.59 1.13 25.75
C HIS A 123 -19.16 -0.35 25.83
N GLN A 124 -17.86 -0.63 25.86
CA GLN A 124 -17.35 -1.99 26.06
C GLN A 124 -17.57 -2.54 27.48
N PRO A 125 -17.83 -3.85 27.64
CA PRO A 125 -17.94 -4.48 28.96
C PRO A 125 -16.58 -4.49 29.69
N ASN A 126 -16.61 -4.32 31.02
CA ASN A 126 -15.41 -4.18 31.86
C ASN A 126 -14.37 -5.32 31.66
N GLY A 127 -14.83 -6.56 31.46
CA GLY A 127 -13.94 -7.70 31.22
C GLY A 127 -13.20 -7.62 29.88
N LEU A 128 -13.87 -7.16 28.82
CA LEU A 128 -13.25 -6.96 27.51
C LEU A 128 -12.24 -5.81 27.57
N ALA A 129 -12.59 -4.71 28.24
CA ALA A 129 -11.68 -3.57 28.43
C ALA A 129 -10.37 -3.96 29.14
N GLN A 130 -10.45 -4.76 30.20
CA GLN A 130 -9.28 -5.26 30.92
C GLN A 130 -8.44 -6.20 30.05
N PHE A 131 -9.06 -7.11 29.30
CA PHE A 131 -8.37 -8.02 28.39
C PHE A 131 -7.63 -7.27 27.26
N LEU A 132 -8.27 -6.27 26.64
CA LEU A 132 -7.65 -5.44 25.61
C LEU A 132 -6.48 -4.64 26.19
N SER A 133 -6.63 -4.06 27.38
CA SER A 133 -5.58 -3.29 28.05
C SER A 133 -4.36 -4.16 28.38
N PHE A 134 -4.58 -5.35 28.94
CA PHE A 134 -3.51 -6.30 29.23
C PHE A 134 -2.81 -6.79 27.95
N SER A 135 -3.57 -7.13 26.91
CA SER A 135 -3.01 -7.60 25.64
C SER A 135 -2.20 -6.54 24.92
N ASN A 136 -2.67 -5.28 24.92
CA ASN A 136 -1.93 -4.15 24.34
C ASN A 136 -0.62 -3.88 25.10
N ALA A 137 -0.65 -3.96 26.43
CA ALA A 137 0.56 -3.83 27.25
C ALA A 137 1.56 -4.98 26.97
N ALA A 138 1.07 -6.23 26.89
CA ALA A 138 1.91 -7.39 26.58
C ALA A 138 2.56 -7.29 25.19
N LEU A 139 1.80 -6.86 24.18
CA LEU A 139 2.33 -6.65 22.82
C LEU A 139 3.36 -5.52 22.77
N THR A 140 3.13 -4.43 23.50
CA THR A 140 4.09 -3.31 23.62
C THR A 140 5.42 -3.78 24.22
N ILE A 141 5.36 -4.59 25.29
CA ILE A 141 6.57 -5.16 25.91
C ILE A 141 7.28 -6.11 24.94
N LEU A 142 6.53 -6.93 24.18
CA LEU A 142 7.10 -7.83 23.19
C LEU A 142 7.86 -7.07 22.10
N PHE A 143 7.30 -5.98 21.57
CA PHE A 143 7.99 -5.12 20.60
C PHE A 143 9.21 -4.41 21.19
N ALA A 144 9.12 -3.95 22.44
CA ALA A 144 10.27 -3.33 23.11
C ALA A 144 11.43 -4.34 23.32
N LEU A 145 11.11 -5.58 23.68
CA LEU A 145 12.09 -6.65 23.81
C LEU A 145 12.70 -7.03 22.46
N GLU A 146 11.89 -7.11 21.41
CA GLU A 146 12.35 -7.39 20.06
C GLU A 146 13.35 -6.33 19.56
N ALA A 147 13.03 -5.04 19.74
CA ALA A 147 13.93 -3.94 19.42
C ALA A 147 15.22 -4.00 20.24
N ALA A 148 15.13 -4.27 21.54
CA ALA A 148 16.31 -4.41 22.41
C ALA A 148 17.23 -5.56 21.95
N VAL A 149 16.64 -6.70 21.57
CA VAL A 149 17.38 -7.86 21.04
C VAL A 149 18.09 -7.50 19.73
N LYS A 150 17.43 -6.79 18.80
CA LYS A 150 18.03 -6.33 17.54
C LYS A 150 19.20 -5.36 17.75
N ILE A 151 19.05 -4.38 18.66
CA ILE A 151 20.10 -3.40 18.99
C ILE A 151 21.35 -4.10 19.55
N ILE A 152 21.18 -5.08 20.45
CA ILE A 152 22.29 -5.83 21.06
C ILE A 152 22.96 -6.74 20.02
N ALA A 153 22.20 -7.34 19.11
CA ALA A 153 22.73 -8.21 18.05
C ALA A 153 23.58 -7.45 17.02
N MET A 154 23.02 -6.38 16.44
CA MET A 154 23.60 -5.70 15.26
C MET A 154 24.60 -4.57 15.58
N ARG A 155 24.76 -4.21 16.87
CA ARG A 155 25.37 -2.94 17.36
C ARG A 155 24.52 -1.72 16.99
N PRO A 156 24.46 -0.70 17.87
CA PRO A 156 23.69 0.52 17.60
C PRO A 156 24.03 1.14 16.25
N THR A 157 25.32 1.25 15.91
CA THR A 157 25.80 1.95 14.71
C THR A 157 25.23 1.38 13.39
N PHE A 158 24.99 0.07 13.29
CA PHE A 158 24.39 -0.54 12.11
C PHE A 158 22.86 -0.55 12.18
N TYR A 159 22.28 -0.66 13.39
CA TYR A 159 20.83 -0.55 13.59
C TYR A 159 20.29 0.76 13.02
N TRP A 160 20.92 1.90 13.35
CA TRP A 160 20.51 3.23 12.89
C TRP A 160 20.72 3.51 11.39
N GLN A 161 21.46 2.66 10.65
CA GLN A 161 21.68 2.85 9.21
C GLN A 161 20.53 2.27 8.36
N CYS A 162 19.77 1.33 8.91
CA CYS A 162 18.63 0.72 8.25
C CYS A 162 17.34 1.47 8.62
N PRO A 163 16.63 2.09 7.66
CA PRO A 163 15.38 2.81 7.96
C PRO A 163 14.24 1.94 8.50
N TRP A 164 14.35 0.62 8.35
CA TRP A 164 13.31 -0.36 8.70
C TRP A 164 13.52 -1.01 10.07
N ASN A 165 14.68 -0.78 10.69
CA ASN A 165 15.03 -1.29 12.01
C ASN A 165 14.58 -0.30 13.07
#